data_AF-G9ZPI9-F1
#
_entry.id   AF-G9ZPI9-F1
#
_cell.length_a   1.000
_cell.length_b   1.000
_cell.length_c   1.000
_cell.angle_alpha   90.00
_cell.angle_beta   90.00
_cell.angle_gamma   90.00
#
_symmetry.space_group_name_H-M   'P 1'
#
loop_
_entity.id
_entity.type
_entity.pdbx_description
1 polymer ?
#
loop_
_entity_poly.entity_id
_entity_poly.type
_entity_poly.pdbx_seq_one_letter_code
_entity_poly.pdbx_strand_id
1 'polypeptide(L)'
;MTENNREWKEALKSKEAFNDDISNYFKEHKELTGSYDIPSYYEHYTVRLDSHDGLVITLVTGVQSTGGESNVPLPFKQKEVMSIEDFRQLILHKKFADTTQSLADVFQTVAGIPSSDDQSTTNSVNLVQSSPIWIFTQRKQIG
;
A
#
# COMPACT_ATOMS: atom_id res chain seq x y z
N MET A 1 15.72 13.20 -4.21
CA MET A 1 14.57 12.96 -5.09
C MET A 1 13.62 12.07 -4.32
N THR A 2 12.86 12.69 -3.42
CA THR A 2 12.06 12.01 -2.39
C THR A 2 10.73 12.76 -2.24
N GLU A 3 10.10 13.11 -3.37
CA GLU A 3 8.87 13.94 -3.40
C GLU A 3 7.59 13.10 -3.51
N ASN A 4 7.69 11.85 -3.96
CA ASN A 4 6.51 11.09 -4.41
C ASN A 4 5.59 10.59 -3.28
N ASN A 5 6.02 10.66 -2.01
CA ASN A 5 5.29 10.03 -0.90
C ASN A 5 4.06 10.77 -0.41
N ARG A 6 4.16 12.09 -0.27
CA ARG A 6 3.04 12.92 0.15
C ARG A 6 2.08 13.17 -0.99
N GLU A 7 2.55 13.14 -2.23
CA GLU A 7 1.78 13.54 -3.39
C GLU A 7 0.55 12.65 -3.62
N TRP A 8 0.65 11.32 -3.55
CA TRP A 8 -0.50 10.44 -3.79
C TRP A 8 -1.67 10.65 -2.79
N LYS A 9 -1.37 10.58 -1.48
CA LYS A 9 -2.41 10.73 -0.44
C LYS A 9 -2.92 12.16 -0.33
N GLU A 10 -2.10 13.17 -0.62
CA GLU A 10 -2.54 14.55 -0.71
C GLU A 10 -3.36 14.80 -1.98
N ALA A 11 -3.00 14.20 -3.11
CA ALA A 11 -3.73 14.28 -4.35
C ALA A 11 -5.15 13.72 -4.20
N LEU A 12 -5.33 12.64 -3.41
CA LEU A 12 -6.66 12.11 -3.07
C LEU A 12 -7.61 13.16 -2.44
N LYS A 13 -7.10 14.24 -1.83
CA LYS A 13 -7.93 15.29 -1.22
C LYS A 13 -8.57 16.22 -2.26
N SER A 14 -8.04 16.28 -3.47
CA SER A 14 -8.55 17.13 -4.56
C SER A 14 -8.85 16.31 -5.81
N LYS A 15 -10.02 16.55 -6.40
CA LYS A 15 -10.41 15.93 -7.67
C LYS A 15 -9.39 16.22 -8.78
N GLU A 16 -8.95 17.47 -8.88
CA GLU A 16 -8.03 17.94 -9.92
C GLU A 16 -6.64 17.34 -9.73
N ALA A 17 -6.10 17.43 -8.51
CA ALA A 17 -4.77 16.90 -8.20
C ALA A 17 -4.71 15.37 -8.40
N PHE A 18 -5.75 14.64 -7.97
CA PHE A 18 -5.82 13.20 -8.20
C PHE A 18 -5.89 12.84 -9.68
N ASN A 19 -6.67 13.61 -10.47
CA ASN A 19 -6.77 13.38 -11.90
C ASN A 19 -5.43 13.59 -12.61
N ASP A 20 -4.72 14.68 -12.28
CA ASP A 20 -3.41 14.94 -12.86
C ASP A 20 -2.40 13.88 -12.46
N ASP A 21 -2.39 13.48 -11.19
CA ASP A 21 -1.48 12.47 -10.65
C ASP A 21 -1.71 11.08 -11.28
N ILE A 22 -2.97 10.60 -11.31
CA ILE A 22 -3.29 9.31 -11.90
C ILE A 22 -3.05 9.31 -13.42
N SER A 23 -3.38 10.41 -14.10
CA SER A 23 -3.13 10.56 -15.54
C SER A 23 -1.64 10.57 -15.84
N ASN A 24 -0.82 11.21 -15.00
CA ASN A 24 0.63 11.21 -15.13
C ASN A 24 1.21 9.82 -14.89
N TYR A 25 0.76 9.12 -13.85
CA TYR A 25 1.16 7.73 -13.58
C TYR A 25 0.96 6.84 -14.81
N PHE A 26 -0.21 6.93 -15.44
CA PHE A 26 -0.53 6.09 -16.59
C PHE A 26 0.16 6.49 -17.92
N LYS A 27 0.87 7.63 -17.97
CA LYS A 27 1.76 7.95 -19.10
C LYS A 27 2.98 7.03 -19.12
N GLU A 28 3.47 6.66 -17.93
CA GLU A 28 4.67 5.84 -17.76
C GLU A 28 4.33 4.38 -17.45
N HIS A 29 3.18 4.13 -16.83
CA HIS A 29 2.72 2.81 -16.42
C HIS A 29 1.45 2.39 -17.17
N LYS A 30 1.38 1.14 -17.61
CA LYS A 30 0.19 0.64 -18.33
C LYS A 30 -0.95 0.22 -17.40
N GLU A 31 -0.63 -0.09 -16.16
CA GLU A 31 -1.56 -0.55 -15.15
C GLU A 31 -1.11 -0.12 -13.77
N LEU A 32 -2.08 0.20 -12.92
CA LEU A 32 -1.90 0.39 -11.49
C LEU A 32 -2.47 -0.87 -10.82
N THR A 33 -1.64 -1.60 -10.07
CA THR A 33 -2.11 -2.80 -9.38
C THR A 33 -2.10 -2.58 -7.87
N GLY A 34 -2.90 -3.36 -7.16
CA GLY A 34 -3.00 -3.31 -5.71
C GLY A 34 -3.36 -4.70 -5.21
N SER A 35 -2.60 -5.25 -4.27
CA SER A 35 -2.90 -6.57 -3.70
C SER A 35 -3.04 -6.47 -2.19
N TYR A 36 -4.14 -7.00 -1.68
CA TYR A 36 -4.37 -7.21 -0.26
C TYR A 36 -4.46 -8.72 -0.03
N ASP A 37 -3.54 -9.27 0.76
CA ASP A 37 -3.40 -10.71 0.99
C ASP A 37 -3.30 -10.99 2.49
N ILE A 38 -4.22 -11.81 2.98
CA ILE A 38 -4.22 -12.35 4.34
C ILE A 38 -4.39 -13.87 4.29
N PRO A 39 -3.96 -14.63 5.32
CA PRO A 39 -3.92 -16.09 5.31
C PRO A 39 -5.24 -16.84 4.96
N SER A 40 -6.38 -16.16 4.97
CA SER A 40 -7.69 -16.72 4.64
C SER A 40 -8.27 -16.22 3.31
N TYR A 41 -7.75 -15.13 2.74
CA TYR A 41 -8.41 -14.39 1.67
C TYR A 41 -7.47 -13.41 0.96
N TYR A 42 -7.69 -13.19 -0.34
CA TYR A 42 -6.98 -12.18 -1.10
C TYR A 42 -7.90 -11.35 -1.99
N GLU A 43 -7.49 -10.11 -2.22
CA GLU A 43 -8.05 -9.19 -3.22
C GLU A 43 -6.93 -8.66 -4.11
N HIS A 44 -7.07 -8.85 -5.42
CA HIS A 44 -6.17 -8.28 -6.41
C HIS A 44 -6.93 -7.27 -7.29
N TYR A 45 -6.44 -6.04 -7.26
CA TYR A 45 -6.93 -4.92 -8.03
C TYR A 45 -6.00 -4.65 -9.21
N THR A 46 -6.57 -4.48 -10.38
CA THR A 46 -5.88 -3.98 -11.57
C THR A 46 -6.68 -2.83 -12.15
N VAL A 47 -6.07 -1.66 -12.26
CA VAL A 47 -6.66 -0.45 -12.81
C VAL A 47 -5.93 -0.10 -14.10
N ARG A 48 -6.69 0.18 -15.15
CA ARG A 48 -6.17 0.59 -16.46
C ARG A 48 -6.95 1.77 -16.99
N LEU A 49 -6.30 2.61 -17.78
CA LEU A 49 -6.95 3.70 -18.50
C LEU A 49 -7.85 3.12 -19.60
N ASP A 50 -9.10 3.59 -19.65
CA ASP A 50 -10.02 3.32 -20.74
C ASP A 50 -9.83 4.34 -21.87
N SER A 51 -10.20 3.98 -23.09
CA SER A 51 -10.08 4.88 -24.25
C SER A 51 -11.00 6.11 -24.19
N HIS A 52 -11.97 6.15 -23.27
CA HIS A 52 -12.95 7.24 -23.10
C HIS A 52 -12.67 8.09 -21.85
N ASP A 53 -11.40 8.28 -21.47
CA ASP A 53 -10.98 9.05 -20.28
C ASP A 53 -11.54 8.49 -18.95
N GLY A 54 -11.91 7.21 -18.95
CA GLY A 54 -12.36 6.46 -17.77
C GLY A 54 -11.28 5.53 -17.23
N LEU A 55 -11.61 4.83 -16.15
CA LEU A 55 -10.79 3.77 -15.59
C LEU A 55 -11.53 2.45 -15.61
N VAL A 56 -10.82 1.40 -16.01
CA VAL A 56 -11.26 0.02 -15.92
C VAL A 56 -10.63 -0.60 -14.69
N ILE A 57 -11.45 -0.96 -13.71
CA ILE A 57 -11.02 -1.67 -12.50
C ILE A 57 -11.41 -3.14 -12.63
N THR A 58 -10.43 -4.01 -12.44
CA THR A 58 -10.62 -5.44 -12.32
C THR A 58 -10.30 -5.84 -10.89
N LEU A 59 -11.28 -6.41 -10.20
CA LEU A 59 -11.14 -7.01 -8.89
C LEU A 59 -11.18 -8.52 -9.05
N VAL A 60 -10.15 -9.20 -8.56
CA VAL A 60 -10.12 -10.65 -8.40
C VAL A 60 -10.06 -10.97 -6.92
N THR A 61 -11.05 -11.70 -6.42
CA THR A 61 -11.09 -12.14 -5.02
C THR A 61 -11.09 -13.64 -4.92
N GLY A 62 -10.50 -14.18 -3.86
CA GLY A 62 -10.48 -15.61 -3.62
C GLY A 62 -10.15 -15.94 -2.18
N VAL A 63 -10.50 -17.15 -1.76
CA VAL A 63 -10.13 -17.68 -0.45
C VAL A 63 -8.83 -18.48 -0.57
N GLN A 64 -7.96 -18.37 0.44
CA GLN A 64 -6.77 -19.21 0.52
C GLN A 64 -7.13 -20.53 1.22
N SER A 65 -6.73 -21.65 0.63
CA SER A 65 -6.93 -22.95 1.28
C SER A 65 -5.93 -23.17 2.39
N THR A 66 -6.42 -23.26 3.61
CA THR A 66 -5.62 -23.40 4.82
C THR A 66 -5.22 -24.85 5.14
N GLY A 67 -5.45 -25.81 4.22
CA GLY A 67 -4.88 -27.15 4.32
C GLY A 67 -5.62 -28.22 3.53
N GLY A 68 -5.02 -28.72 2.44
CA GLY A 68 -5.40 -29.98 1.79
C GLY A 68 -6.80 -30.10 1.17
N GLU A 69 -7.64 -29.06 1.28
CA GLU A 69 -9.01 -29.11 0.78
C GLU A 69 -9.04 -29.08 -0.75
N SER A 70 -9.57 -30.14 -1.35
CA SER A 70 -9.63 -30.31 -2.80
C SER A 70 -10.76 -29.51 -3.47
N ASN A 71 -11.42 -28.60 -2.73
CA ASN A 71 -12.63 -27.92 -3.17
C ASN A 71 -12.60 -26.42 -2.86
N VAL A 72 -11.47 -25.78 -3.16
CA VAL A 72 -11.33 -24.32 -3.09
C VAL A 72 -12.27 -23.69 -4.13
N PRO A 73 -13.18 -22.79 -3.72
CA PRO A 73 -13.99 -22.04 -4.67
C PRO A 73 -13.11 -21.32 -5.70
N LEU A 74 -13.53 -21.32 -6.96
CA LEU A 74 -12.84 -20.57 -8.00
C LEU A 74 -12.80 -19.07 -7.64
N PRO A 75 -11.70 -18.38 -7.95
CA PRO A 75 -11.60 -16.94 -7.74
C PRO A 75 -12.73 -16.22 -8.46
N PHE A 76 -13.37 -15.29 -7.75
CA PHE A 76 -14.37 -14.42 -8.32
C PHE A 76 -13.69 -13.24 -9.01
N LYS A 77 -14.13 -12.92 -10.23
CA LYS A 77 -13.59 -11.80 -11.02
C LYS A 77 -14.71 -10.85 -11.40
N GLN A 78 -14.56 -9.60 -10.99
CA GLN A 78 -15.45 -8.50 -11.35
C GLN A 78 -14.67 -7.45 -12.12
N LYS A 79 -15.27 -6.94 -13.20
CA LYS A 79 -14.73 -5.84 -13.99
C LYS A 79 -15.75 -4.72 -14.00
N GLU A 80 -15.30 -3.52 -13.70
CA GLU A 80 -16.12 -2.33 -13.64
C GLU A 80 -15.44 -1.18 -14.39
N VAL A 81 -16.23 -0.39 -15.10
CA VAL A 81 -15.77 0.84 -15.76
C VAL A 81 -16.34 2.00 -14.96
N MET A 82 -15.48 2.90 -14.52
CA MET A 82 -15.88 4.05 -13.71
C MET A 82 -15.05 5.29 -14.06
N SER A 83 -15.50 6.46 -13.62
CA SER A 83 -14.75 7.69 -13.82
C SER A 83 -13.54 7.75 -12.88
N ILE A 84 -12.57 8.62 -13.20
CA ILE A 84 -11.43 8.90 -12.31
C ILE A 84 -11.90 9.41 -10.93
N GLU A 85 -12.97 10.19 -10.89
CA GLU A 85 -13.53 10.69 -9.63
C GLU A 85 -14.19 9.57 -8.81
N ASP A 86 -14.94 8.67 -9.45
CA ASP A 86 -15.52 7.52 -8.74
C ASP A 86 -14.43 6.62 -8.18
N PHE A 87 -13.33 6.44 -8.92
CA PHE A 87 -12.16 5.73 -8.43
C PHE A 87 -11.52 6.43 -7.21
N ARG A 88 -11.40 7.77 -7.25
CA ARG A 88 -10.93 8.55 -6.09
C ARG A 88 -11.79 8.32 -4.86
N GLN A 89 -13.12 8.35 -5.02
CA GLN A 89 -14.07 8.07 -3.95
C GLN A 89 -13.93 6.63 -3.44
N LEU A 90 -13.79 5.65 -4.34
CA LEU A 90 -13.56 4.27 -3.97
C LEU A 90 -12.32 4.11 -3.09
N ILE A 91 -11.21 4.74 -3.47
CA ILE A 91 -9.96 4.70 -2.70
C ILE A 91 -10.14 5.35 -1.31
N LEU A 92 -10.86 6.47 -1.23
CA LEU A 92 -11.08 7.20 0.03
C LEU A 92 -11.97 6.46 1.02
N HIS A 93 -13.01 5.77 0.54
CA HIS A 93 -14.04 5.19 1.40
C HIS A 93 -13.87 3.69 1.62
N LYS A 94 -13.10 2.99 0.78
CA LYS A 94 -12.91 1.55 0.91
C LYS A 94 -11.87 1.23 1.99
N LYS A 95 -12.35 0.56 3.03
CA LYS A 95 -11.54 -0.06 4.08
C LYS A 95 -11.63 -1.57 3.95
N PHE A 96 -10.51 -2.27 4.16
CA PHE A 96 -10.53 -3.73 4.24
C PHE A 96 -11.12 -4.17 5.58
N ALA A 97 -11.47 -5.46 5.68
CA ALA A 97 -11.98 -6.04 6.92
C ALA A 97 -10.94 -5.96 8.06
N ASP A 98 -9.66 -5.98 7.71
CA ASP A 98 -8.59 -5.58 8.62
C ASP A 98 -8.45 -4.07 8.59
N THR A 99 -8.64 -3.43 9.75
CA THR A 99 -8.59 -1.97 9.90
C THR A 99 -7.17 -1.39 9.76
N THR A 100 -6.16 -2.23 9.57
CA THR A 100 -4.75 -1.79 9.45
C THR A 100 -4.39 -1.25 8.07
N GLN A 101 -5.12 -1.60 7.01
CA GLN A 101 -4.83 -1.16 5.64
C GLN A 101 -6.07 -0.60 4.94
N SER A 102 -5.88 0.45 4.16
CA SER A 102 -6.86 1.00 3.22
C SER A 102 -6.49 0.66 1.78
N LEU A 103 -7.46 0.81 0.86
CA LEU A 103 -7.19 0.62 -0.56
C LEU A 103 -6.08 1.57 -1.06
N ALA A 104 -6.00 2.77 -0.49
CA ALA A 104 -4.94 3.74 -0.79
C ALA A 104 -3.54 3.21 -0.46
N ASP A 105 -3.38 2.53 0.68
CA ASP A 105 -2.08 2.00 1.14
C ASP A 105 -1.57 0.88 0.23
N VAL A 106 -2.50 0.04 -0.22
CA VAL A 106 -2.22 -1.07 -1.12
C VAL A 106 -1.75 -0.55 -2.49
N PHE A 107 -2.40 0.48 -3.04
CA PHE A 107 -1.96 1.09 -4.29
C PHE A 107 -0.66 1.89 -4.15
N GLN A 108 -0.47 2.60 -3.03
CA GLN A 108 0.75 3.37 -2.77
C GLN A 108 1.99 2.46 -2.74
N THR A 109 1.88 1.30 -2.09
CA THR A 109 2.95 0.29 -2.04
C THR A 109 3.37 -0.15 -3.44
N VAL A 110 2.40 -0.39 -4.32
CA VAL A 110 2.65 -0.90 -5.67
C VAL A 110 3.12 0.19 -6.63
N ALA A 111 2.69 1.44 -6.42
CA ALA A 111 3.21 2.60 -7.14
C ALA A 111 4.70 2.87 -6.83
N GLY A 112 5.34 2.09 -5.96
CA GLY A 112 6.75 2.27 -5.58
C GLY A 112 6.98 3.51 -4.72
N ILE A 113 5.90 4.06 -4.17
CA ILE A 113 5.93 5.22 -3.32
C ILE A 113 6.19 4.70 -1.90
N PRO A 114 7.30 5.09 -1.22
CA PRO A 114 7.53 4.68 0.16
C PRO A 114 6.32 5.04 1.02
N SER A 115 6.04 4.35 2.12
CA SER A 115 5.03 4.80 3.08
C SER A 115 5.73 5.70 4.12
N SER A 116 5.28 6.95 4.33
CA SER A 116 5.85 7.87 5.34
C SER A 116 5.41 7.52 6.76
N ASP A 117 5.26 6.23 7.07
CA ASP A 117 4.98 5.75 8.42
C ASP A 117 6.24 5.20 9.10
N ASP A 118 7.42 5.70 8.69
CA ASP A 118 8.62 5.59 9.53
C ASP A 118 8.70 6.80 10.47
N GLN A 119 7.84 6.79 11.49
CA GLN A 119 8.14 7.40 12.78
C GLN A 119 8.78 6.32 13.67
N SER A 120 9.90 5.76 13.22
CA SER A 120 10.98 5.39 14.14
C SER A 120 11.50 6.69 14.76
N THR A 121 11.11 6.94 16.01
CA THR A 121 11.74 7.94 16.88
C THR A 121 13.21 7.60 17.07
N THR A 122 14.06 7.93 16.09
CA THR A 122 15.51 7.90 16.24
C THR A 122 15.96 9.29 16.67
N ASN A 123 15.94 9.53 17.98
CA ASN A 123 16.67 10.63 18.60
C ASN A 123 18.17 10.47 18.28
N SER A 124 18.63 11.16 17.24
CA SER A 124 20.05 11.34 16.94
C SER A 124 20.48 12.70 17.44
N VAL A 125 20.72 12.83 18.76
CA VAL A 125 21.56 13.91 19.27
C VAL A 125 23.01 13.47 19.16
N ASN A 126 23.71 14.06 18.19
CA ASN A 126 25.16 14.02 18.08
C ASN A 126 25.81 14.61 19.34
N LEU A 127 26.72 13.86 19.98
CA LEU A 127 27.76 14.45 20.80
C LEU A 127 29.06 13.61 20.75
N VAL A 128 29.94 14.06 19.86
CA VAL A 128 31.41 14.22 20.02
C VAL A 128 32.17 13.26 20.95
N GLN A 129 33.10 12.52 20.31
CA GLN A 129 34.44 12.12 20.80
C GLN A 129 34.73 12.16 22.33
N SER A 130 35.02 11.00 22.91
CA SER A 130 36.31 10.66 23.55
C SER A 130 36.25 9.27 24.20
N SER A 131 37.19 8.37 23.87
CA SER A 131 37.52 7.21 24.72
C SER A 131 38.09 7.72 26.06
N PRO A 132 37.89 7.02 27.21
CA PRO A 132 38.70 5.83 27.50
C PRO A 132 38.08 4.75 28.44
N ILE A 133 38.56 3.51 28.25
CA ILE A 133 39.05 2.56 29.29
C ILE A 133 38.06 1.83 30.24
N TRP A 134 37.99 0.49 30.03
CA TRP A 134 37.92 -0.66 30.97
C TRP A 134 36.75 -0.82 31.98
N ILE A 135 36.12 -2.02 32.00
CA ILE A 135 36.37 -3.16 32.94
C ILE A 135 35.23 -4.20 32.82
N PHE A 136 35.64 -5.46 32.70
CA PHE A 136 34.88 -6.71 32.82
C PHE A 136 34.29 -6.89 34.23
N THR A 137 33.02 -7.29 34.39
CA THR A 137 32.60 -8.11 35.55
C THR A 137 31.35 -8.93 35.20
N GLN A 138 31.57 -10.23 35.03
CA GLN A 138 30.56 -11.29 35.18
C GLN A 138 30.16 -11.40 36.66
N ARG A 139 28.86 -11.41 36.95
CA ARG A 139 28.34 -12.05 38.16
C ARG A 139 27.11 -12.89 37.83
N LYS A 140 27.39 -14.17 37.61
CA LYS A 140 26.54 -15.29 37.96
C LYS A 140 26.34 -15.33 39.48
N GLN A 141 25.26 -15.99 39.90
CA GLN A 141 24.78 -16.30 41.26
C GLN A 141 23.73 -15.31 41.77
N ILE A 142 22.61 -15.73 42.34
CA ILE A 142 22.23 -16.90 43.18
C ILE A 142 20.67 -16.85 43.22
N GLY A 143 19.91 -17.91 43.49
CA GLY A 143 20.14 -19.22 44.06
C GLY A 143 18.78 -19.90 44.21
#